data_AF-A0AAE1NFX3-F1
#
_entry.id   AF-A0AAE1NFX3-F1
#
_cell.length_a   1.000
_cell.length_b   1.000
_cell.length_c   1.000
_cell.angle_alpha   90.00
_cell.angle_beta   90.00
_cell.angle_gamma   90.00
#
_symmetry.space_group_name_H-M   'P 1'
#
loop_
_entity.id
_entity.type
_entity.pdbx_description
1 polymer ?
#
loop_
_entity_poly.entity_id
_entity_poly.type
_entity_poly.pdbx_seq_one_letter_code
_entity_poly.pdbx_strand_id
1 'polypeptide(L)'
;MEVEEEEEEEKEEEEEEEENFNLWVSHWESLVVDRLLGSRAPVLVVVYEELVARPLHTLRTVLTFLGTPVDEGRMSCLKLHIEGKFKRESSKEIDPYTPEEKNYIAAATYKVNNTLQLLGYAPLPTYPHLD
;
A
#
# COMPACT_ATOMS: atom_id res chain seq x y z
N MET A 1 3.04 43.16 -10.18
CA MET A 1 4.33 42.83 -10.80
C MET A 1 5.10 41.91 -9.88
N GLU A 2 5.81 42.34 -8.83
CA GLU A 2 6.48 41.37 -7.93
C GLU A 2 5.53 40.37 -7.24
N VAL A 3 4.37 40.83 -6.76
CA VAL A 3 3.34 39.96 -6.14
C VAL A 3 2.64 39.03 -7.15
N GLU A 4 2.56 39.44 -8.41
CA GLU A 4 1.90 38.63 -9.45
C GLU A 4 2.84 37.54 -9.97
N GLU A 5 4.16 37.79 -9.97
CA GLU A 5 5.18 36.79 -10.31
C GLU A 5 5.31 35.74 -9.19
N GLU A 6 5.24 36.15 -7.91
CA GLU A 6 5.24 35.23 -6.77
C GLU A 6 3.97 34.32 -6.75
N GLU A 7 2.78 34.86 -7.04
CA GLU A 7 1.54 34.07 -7.12
C GLU A 7 1.52 33.09 -8.31
N GLU A 8 2.22 33.41 -9.41
CA GLU A 8 2.32 32.54 -10.59
C GLU A 8 3.34 31.40 -10.35
N GLU A 9 4.45 31.68 -9.67
CA GLU A 9 5.47 30.69 -9.28
C GLU A 9 4.92 29.68 -8.25
N GLU A 10 4.20 30.13 -7.21
CA GLU A 10 3.56 29.24 -6.23
C GLU A 10 2.54 28.29 -6.89
N LYS A 11 1.79 28.78 -7.88
CA LYS A 11 0.80 27.98 -8.61
C LYS A 11 1.45 26.93 -9.52
N GLU A 12 2.59 27.25 -10.14
CA GLU A 12 3.36 26.27 -10.92
C GLU A 12 3.96 25.17 -10.03
N GLU A 13 4.45 25.53 -8.83
CA GLU A 13 4.96 24.56 -7.85
C GLU A 13 3.86 23.60 -7.36
N GLU A 14 2.67 24.12 -7.03
CA GLU A 14 1.51 23.30 -6.63
C GLU A 14 1.07 22.33 -7.75
N GLU A 15 1.00 22.80 -9.00
CA GLU A 15 0.66 21.95 -10.16
C GLU A 15 1.71 20.83 -10.38
N GLU A 16 3.00 21.13 -10.20
CA GLU A 16 4.07 20.12 -10.31
C GLU A 16 4.01 19.08 -9.18
N GLU A 17 3.70 19.49 -7.95
CA GLU A 17 3.50 18.56 -6.83
C GLU A 17 2.32 17.61 -7.06
N GLU A 18 1.18 18.14 -7.53
CA GLU A 18 0.00 17.33 -7.87
C GLU A 18 0.27 16.35 -9.02
N GLU A 19 0.95 16.79 -10.09
CA GLU A 19 1.34 15.90 -11.19
C GLU A 19 2.24 14.76 -10.69
N ASN A 20 3.21 15.08 -9.83
CA ASN A 20 4.09 14.07 -9.22
C ASN A 20 3.33 13.08 -8.35
N PHE A 21 2.36 13.55 -7.55
CA PHE A 21 1.52 12.69 -6.74
C PHE A 21 0.68 11.74 -7.60
N ASN A 22 0.03 12.26 -8.64
CA ASN A 22 -0.80 11.48 -9.57
C ASN A 22 0.01 10.40 -10.29
N LEU A 23 1.26 10.72 -10.65
CA LEU A 23 2.20 9.75 -11.21
C LEU A 23 2.53 8.62 -10.23
N TRP A 24 2.74 8.92 -8.95
CA TRP A 24 3.02 7.89 -7.94
C TRP A 24 1.83 6.96 -7.70
N VAL A 25 0.63 7.51 -7.57
CA VAL A 25 -0.61 6.71 -7.39
C VAL A 25 -0.85 5.82 -8.61
N SER A 26 -0.72 6.38 -9.81
CA SER A 26 -0.89 5.63 -11.07
C SER A 26 0.18 4.54 -11.24
N HIS A 27 1.42 4.82 -10.84
CA HIS A 27 2.50 3.84 -10.90
C HIS A 27 2.25 2.68 -9.95
N TRP A 28 1.81 2.96 -8.71
CA TRP A 28 1.41 1.91 -7.77
C TRP A 28 0.26 1.06 -8.31
N GLU A 29 -0.79 1.69 -8.85
CA GLU A 29 -1.92 0.99 -9.46
C GLU A 29 -1.45 0.03 -10.56
N SER A 30 -0.65 0.53 -11.52
CA SER A 30 -0.11 -0.26 -12.63
C SER A 30 0.73 -1.43 -12.12
N LEU A 31 1.66 -1.18 -11.20
CA LEU A 31 2.53 -2.23 -10.66
C LEU A 31 1.73 -3.39 -10.05
N VAL A 32 0.69 -3.08 -9.28
CA VAL A 32 -0.14 -4.12 -8.64
C VAL A 32 -0.96 -4.86 -9.70
N VAL A 33 -1.66 -4.14 -10.58
CA VAL A 33 -2.51 -4.73 -11.61
C VAL A 33 -1.69 -5.58 -12.59
N ASP A 34 -0.56 -5.08 -13.07
CA ASP A 34 0.33 -5.80 -13.98
C ASP A 34 0.89 -7.06 -13.34
N ARG A 35 1.21 -7.00 -12.03
CA ARG A 35 1.69 -8.18 -11.32
C ARG A 35 0.61 -9.24 -11.16
N LEU A 36 -0.62 -8.83 -10.88
CA LEU A 36 -1.76 -9.72 -10.70
C LEU A 36 -2.18 -10.39 -12.02
N LEU A 37 -2.28 -9.61 -13.10
CA LEU A 37 -2.77 -10.08 -14.40
C LEU A 37 -1.67 -10.69 -15.27
N GLY A 38 -0.45 -10.20 -15.17
CA GLY A 38 0.67 -10.57 -16.05
C GLY A 38 1.57 -11.69 -15.51
N SER A 39 1.38 -12.14 -14.27
CA SER A 39 2.23 -13.19 -13.71
C SER A 39 1.97 -14.55 -14.34
N ARG A 40 3.04 -15.20 -14.83
CA ARG A 40 3.00 -16.58 -15.33
C ARG A 40 2.99 -17.63 -14.21
N ALA A 41 3.40 -17.24 -13.01
CA ALA A 41 3.44 -18.10 -11.83
C ALA A 41 2.33 -17.67 -10.84
N PRO A 42 1.88 -18.59 -9.96
CA PRO A 42 0.96 -18.22 -8.89
C PRO A 42 1.48 -17.02 -8.10
N VAL A 43 0.58 -16.13 -7.69
CA VAL A 43 0.88 -14.97 -6.85
C VAL A 43 0.17 -15.14 -5.53
N LEU A 44 0.90 -14.96 -4.43
CA LEU A 44 0.30 -14.82 -3.10
C LEU A 44 0.16 -13.33 -2.78
N VAL A 45 -1.07 -12.92 -2.50
CA VAL A 45 -1.36 -11.56 -2.01
C VAL A 45 -1.33 -11.59 -0.48
N VAL A 46 -0.50 -10.74 0.11
CA VAL A 46 -0.39 -10.57 1.56
C VAL A 46 -0.83 -9.16 1.92
N VAL A 47 -1.92 -9.04 2.67
CA VAL A 47 -2.45 -7.75 3.13
C VAL A 47 -1.68 -7.29 4.36
N TYR A 48 -1.27 -6.02 4.37
CA TYR A 48 -0.46 -5.45 5.45
C TYR A 48 -1.14 -5.55 6.82
N GLU A 49 -2.43 -5.26 6.88
CA GLU A 49 -3.25 -5.30 8.09
C GLU A 49 -3.28 -6.71 8.68
N GLU A 50 -3.37 -7.73 7.82
CA GLU A 50 -3.32 -9.13 8.25
C GLU A 50 -1.92 -9.51 8.75
N LEU A 51 -0.87 -9.05 8.07
CA LEU A 51 0.51 -9.24 8.50
C LEU A 51 0.78 -8.63 9.87
N VAL A 52 0.28 -7.43 10.13
CA VAL A 52 0.43 -6.75 11.43
C VAL A 52 -0.39 -7.43 12.51
N ALA A 53 -1.64 -7.79 12.23
CA ALA A 53 -2.54 -8.39 13.21
C ALA A 53 -2.15 -9.83 13.56
N ARG A 54 -1.68 -10.61 12.58
CA ARG A 54 -1.39 -12.05 12.72
C ARG A 54 -0.07 -12.45 12.04
N PRO A 55 1.07 -11.85 12.41
CA PRO A 55 2.35 -12.02 11.71
C PRO A 55 2.82 -13.48 11.57
N LEU A 56 2.70 -14.28 12.64
CA LEU A 56 3.10 -15.69 12.60
C LEU A 56 2.19 -16.54 11.72
N HIS A 57 0.89 -16.20 11.64
CA HIS A 57 -0.04 -16.87 10.73
C HIS A 57 0.32 -16.54 9.29
N THR A 58 0.48 -15.26 8.98
CA THR A 58 0.85 -14.78 7.65
C THR A 58 2.18 -15.37 7.18
N LEU A 59 3.17 -15.46 8.07
CA LEU A 59 4.45 -16.08 7.75
C LEU A 59 4.30 -17.58 7.42
N ARG A 60 3.48 -18.33 8.16
CA ARG A 60 3.20 -19.73 7.83
C ARG A 60 2.52 -19.86 6.45
N THR A 61 1.60 -18.97 6.12
CA THR A 61 0.97 -18.92 4.78
C THR A 61 2.01 -18.69 3.69
N VAL A 62 2.92 -17.72 3.89
CA VAL A 62 4.02 -17.44 2.94
C VAL A 62 4.95 -18.65 2.78
N LEU A 63 5.39 -19.27 3.87
CA LEU A 63 6.26 -20.44 3.82
C LEU A 63 5.60 -21.61 3.10
N THR A 64 4.32 -21.85 3.39
CA THR A 64 3.52 -22.90 2.74
C THR A 64 3.40 -22.65 1.24
N PHE A 65 3.11 -21.41 0.83
CA PHE A 65 3.04 -21.01 -0.56
C PHE A 65 4.36 -21.21 -1.30
N LEU A 66 5.49 -20.94 -0.64
CA LEU A 66 6.83 -21.16 -1.18
C LEU A 66 7.30 -22.62 -1.11
N GLY A 67 6.48 -23.55 -0.60
CA GLY A 67 6.86 -24.95 -0.41
C GLY A 67 8.00 -25.14 0.61
N THR A 68 8.20 -24.19 1.51
CA THR A 68 9.25 -24.22 2.54
C THR A 68 8.69 -24.80 3.84
N PRO A 69 9.32 -25.83 4.43
CA PRO A 69 8.85 -26.40 5.68
C PRO A 69 8.92 -25.37 6.81
N VAL A 70 7.90 -25.37 7.68
CA VAL A 70 7.85 -24.51 8.85
C VAL A 70 8.79 -25.07 9.93
N ASP A 71 9.71 -24.22 10.38
CA ASP A 71 10.57 -24.49 11.54
C ASP A 71 9.94 -23.87 12.79
N GLU A 72 9.36 -24.71 13.64
CA GLU A 72 8.69 -24.27 14.86
C GLU A 72 9.65 -23.68 15.91
N GLY A 73 10.93 -24.05 15.89
CA GLY A 73 11.96 -23.42 16.72
C GLY A 73 12.19 -21.97 16.30
N ARG A 74 12.30 -21.72 14.98
CA ARG A 74 12.38 -20.37 14.44
C ARG A 74 11.10 -19.57 14.65
N MET A 75 9.92 -20.20 14.55
CA MET A 75 8.65 -19.50 14.80
C MET A 75 8.52 -19.08 16.27
N SER A 76 8.98 -19.93 17.18
CA SER A 76 9.01 -19.63 18.62
C SER A 76 9.97 -18.49 18.93
N CYS A 77 11.14 -18.46 18.30
CA CYS A 77 12.07 -17.34 18.41
C CYS A 77 11.45 -16.04 17.88
N LEU A 78 10.88 -16.07 16.67
CA LEU A 78 10.23 -14.90 16.07
C LEU A 78 9.10 -14.35 16.94
N LYS A 79 8.30 -15.22 17.58
CA LYS A 79 7.23 -14.80 18.51
C LYS A 79 7.73 -13.86 19.61
N LEU A 80 8.97 -14.05 20.07
CA LEU A 80 9.59 -13.24 21.13
C LEU A 80 10.21 -11.94 20.60
N HIS A 81 10.42 -11.86 19.28
CA HIS A 81 11.13 -10.77 18.59
C HIS A 81 10.28 -10.15 17.48
N ILE A 82 8.95 -10.15 17.64
CA ILE A 82 8.08 -9.40 16.74
C ILE A 82 8.23 -7.93 17.09
N GLU A 83 9.19 -7.28 16.44
CA GLU A 83 9.35 -5.83 16.52
C GLU A 83 8.27 -5.16 15.65
N GLY A 84 7.53 -4.22 16.24
CA GLY A 84 6.66 -3.33 15.49
C GLY A 84 7.45 -2.21 14.80
N LYS A 85 6.81 -1.51 13.85
CA LYS A 85 7.29 -0.30 13.15
C LYS A 85 8.82 -0.26 12.99
N PHE A 86 9.36 -1.05 12.07
CA PHE A 86 10.79 -1.00 11.73
C PHE A 86 11.19 0.45 11.38
N LYS A 87 11.94 1.09 12.30
CA LYS A 87 12.57 2.40 12.14
C LYS A 87 11.66 3.59 11.78
N ARG A 88 10.34 3.50 11.99
CA ARG A 88 9.43 4.64 11.80
C ARG A 88 9.06 5.22 13.15
N GLU A 89 9.48 6.46 13.40
CA GLU A 89 8.88 7.29 14.45
C GLU A 89 7.36 7.27 14.24
N SER A 90 6.61 7.20 15.35
CA SER A 90 5.15 7.17 15.32
C SER A 90 4.61 8.20 14.32
N SER A 91 3.90 7.71 13.30
CA SER A 91 3.11 8.52 12.37
C SER A 91 2.40 9.61 13.16
N LYS A 92 2.70 10.88 12.87
CA LYS A 92 1.88 11.99 13.35
C LYS A 92 0.44 11.70 12.93
N GLU A 93 -0.54 11.95 13.80
CA GLU A 93 -1.98 11.81 13.50
C GLU A 93 -2.46 12.92 12.53
N ILE A 94 -1.60 13.36 11.62
CA ILE A 94 -1.94 14.35 10.61
C ILE A 94 -2.22 13.57 9.34
N ASP A 95 -3.40 13.80 8.79
CA ASP A 95 -3.74 13.36 7.45
C ASP A 95 -2.95 14.22 6.45
N PRO A 96 -1.98 13.63 5.72
CA PRO A 96 -1.11 14.42 4.86
C PRO A 96 -1.75 14.72 3.51
N TYR A 97 -2.94 14.19 3.22
CA TYR A 97 -3.53 14.26 1.88
C TYR A 97 -4.68 15.25 1.80
N THR A 98 -4.70 16.00 0.70
CA THR A 98 -5.85 16.84 0.33
C THR A 98 -7.06 15.98 -0.03
N PRO A 99 -8.29 16.53 -0.02
CA PRO A 99 -9.48 15.80 -0.49
C PRO A 99 -9.36 15.30 -1.93
N GLU A 100 -8.66 16.03 -2.79
CA GLU A 100 -8.44 15.66 -4.19
C GLU A 100 -7.50 14.46 -4.30
N GLU A 101 -6.35 14.51 -3.64
CA GLU A 101 -5.39 13.40 -3.55
C GLU A 101 -6.05 12.12 -3.02
N LYS A 102 -6.92 12.23 -2.02
CA LYS A 102 -7.70 11.11 -1.49
C LYS A 102 -8.62 10.49 -2.55
N ASN A 103 -9.27 11.31 -3.38
CA ASN A 103 -10.10 10.80 -4.47
C ASN A 103 -9.26 10.02 -5.49
N TYR A 104 -8.04 10.48 -5.80
CA TYR A 104 -7.10 9.76 -6.66
C TYR A 104 -6.67 8.43 -6.05
N ILE A 105 -6.30 8.41 -4.75
CA ILE A 105 -5.98 7.18 -4.03
C ILE A 105 -7.18 6.22 -4.02
N ALA A 106 -8.38 6.72 -3.74
CA ALA A 106 -9.60 5.92 -3.66
C ALA A 106 -9.93 5.30 -5.03
N ALA A 107 -9.79 6.04 -6.12
CA ALA A 107 -10.00 5.55 -7.48
C ALA A 107 -9.01 4.43 -7.84
N ALA A 108 -7.71 4.61 -7.54
CA ALA A 108 -6.70 3.59 -7.75
C ALA A 108 -6.95 2.35 -6.90
N THR A 109 -7.26 2.54 -5.62
CA THR A 109 -7.58 1.47 -4.66
C THR A 109 -8.80 0.67 -5.12
N TYR A 110 -9.84 1.34 -5.61
CA TYR A 110 -11.04 0.69 -6.15
C TYR A 110 -10.71 -0.22 -7.33
N LYS A 111 -9.89 0.23 -8.28
CA LYS A 111 -9.48 -0.59 -9.44
C LYS A 111 -8.65 -1.80 -9.00
N VAL A 112 -7.67 -1.61 -8.13
CA VAL A 112 -6.87 -2.72 -7.58
C VAL A 112 -7.76 -3.73 -6.84
N ASN A 113 -8.69 -3.25 -6.02
CA ASN A 113 -9.62 -4.08 -5.27
C ASN A 113 -10.55 -4.89 -6.20
N ASN A 114 -11.02 -4.29 -7.29
CA ASN A 114 -11.80 -5.01 -8.29
C ASN A 114 -10.97 -6.10 -8.99
N THR A 115 -9.73 -5.80 -9.36
CA THR A 115 -8.83 -6.80 -9.97
C THR A 115 -8.55 -7.97 -9.01
N LEU A 116 -8.33 -7.68 -7.73
CA LEU A 116 -8.16 -8.72 -6.69
C LEU A 116 -9.38 -9.63 -6.59
N GLN A 117 -10.56 -9.04 -6.46
CA GLN A 117 -11.82 -9.79 -6.35
C GLN A 117 -12.13 -10.60 -7.62
N LEU A 118 -11.84 -10.05 -8.81
CA LEU A 118 -11.99 -10.76 -10.09
C LEU A 118 -11.14 -12.02 -10.14
N LEU A 119 -9.94 -11.98 -9.55
CA LEU A 119 -9.03 -13.12 -9.45
C LEU A 119 -9.29 -14.03 -8.24
N GLY A 120 -10.32 -13.73 -7.44
CA GLY A 120 -10.73 -14.52 -6.28
C GLY A 120 -9.91 -14.27 -5.00
N TYR A 121 -9.12 -13.20 -4.95
CA TYR A 121 -8.46 -12.77 -3.72
C TYR A 121 -9.44 -12.06 -2.77
N ALA A 122 -9.07 -11.98 -1.49
CA ALA A 122 -9.79 -11.17 -0.53
C ALA A 122 -9.77 -9.69 -0.94
N PRO A 123 -10.83 -8.92 -0.64
CA PRO A 123 -10.84 -7.50 -0.90
C PRO A 123 -9.80 -6.76 -0.04
N LEU A 124 -9.36 -5.60 -0.51
CA LEU A 124 -8.57 -4.67 0.29
C LEU A 124 -9.39 -4.20 1.51
N PRO A 125 -8.73 -3.94 2.65
CA PRO A 125 -9.39 -3.36 3.80
C PRO A 125 -9.88 -1.94 3.50
N THR A 126 -10.98 -1.55 4.14
CA THR A 126 -11.55 -0.20 4.05
C THR A 126 -10.84 0.72 5.02
N TYR A 127 -10.42 1.90 4.55
CA TYR A 127 -9.77 2.93 5.37
C TYR A 127 -10.72 4.11 5.56
N PRO A 128 -11.31 4.32 6.76
CA PRO A 128 -12.37 5.32 6.99
C PRO A 128 -11.95 6.79 6.77
N HIS A 129 -10.67 7.07 6.58
CA HIS A 129 -10.12 8.41 6.40
C HIS A 129 -9.91 8.78 4.92
N LEU A 130 -10.18 7.84 4.01
CA LEU A 130 -10.16 8.03 2.56
C LEU A 130 -11.59 8.18 1.97
N ASP A 131 -12.63 8.11 2.80
CA ASP A 131 -14.04 8.32 2.45
C ASP A 131 -14.54 9.71 2.88
#